data_AF-A0A6A6FLX4-F1
#
_entry.id   AF-A0A6A6FLX4-F1
#
_cell.length_a   1.000
_cell.length_b   1.000
_cell.length_c   1.000
_cell.angle_alpha   90.00
_cell.angle_beta   90.00
_cell.angle_gamma   90.00
#
_symmetry.space_group_name_H-M   'P 1'
#
loop_
_entity.id
_entity.type
_entity.pdbx_description
1 polymer ?
#
loop_
_entity_poly.entity_id
_entity_poly.type
_entity_poly.pdbx_seq_one_letter_code
_entity_poly.pdbx_strand_id
1 'polypeptide(L)'
;MTDTPFNRLKGDSRFIHVDINEEAILLPDSGKSAIGTENLNGCSSIVVLGTAIILSHVAPSQPEVAAGPEHHEKALARIDKLFEQHRDLFPATTVWGIYGETQRRGNGRYC
;
A
#
# COMPACT_ATOMS: atom_id res chain seq x y z
N MET A 1 11.38 18.51 7.66
CA MET A 1 10.76 17.72 6.57
C MET A 1 10.55 18.65 5.39
N THR A 2 10.85 18.21 4.16
CA THR A 2 10.56 18.98 2.95
C THR A 2 9.05 19.21 2.81
N ASP A 3 8.60 20.40 2.46
CA ASP A 3 7.18 20.67 2.21
C ASP A 3 6.76 20.00 0.90
N THR A 4 6.15 18.83 1.01
CA THR A 4 5.58 18.08 -0.12
C THR A 4 4.08 17.95 0.09
N PRO A 5 3.29 17.81 -1.00
CA PRO A 5 1.85 17.53 -0.88
C PRO A 5 1.56 16.33 0.03
N PHE A 6 2.39 15.29 -0.02
CA PHE A 6 2.29 14.12 0.85
C PHE A 6 2.48 14.48 2.33
N ASN A 7 3.53 15.23 2.68
CA ASN A 7 3.81 15.60 4.07
C ASN A 7 2.71 16.50 4.65
N ARG A 8 2.10 17.37 3.82
CA ARG A 8 0.93 18.16 4.21
C ARG A 8 -0.29 17.29 4.51
N LEU A 9 -0.54 16.27 3.69
CA LEU A 9 -1.65 15.35 3.90
C LEU A 9 -1.41 14.41 5.08
N LYS A 10 -0.18 13.93 5.30
CA LYS A 10 0.15 13.01 6.39
C LYS A 10 -0.17 13.57 7.79
N GLY A 11 -0.07 14.89 7.97
CA GLY A 11 -0.45 15.57 9.21
C GLY A 11 -1.96 15.78 9.39
N ASP A 12 -2.77 15.44 8.39
CA ASP A 12 -4.22 15.63 8.38
C ASP A 12 -4.93 14.37 8.91
N SER A 13 -5.93 14.54 9.77
CA SER A 13 -6.74 13.43 10.30
C SER A 13 -7.55 12.70 9.21
N ARG A 14 -7.65 13.29 8.01
CA ARG A 14 -8.29 12.71 6.83
C ARG A 14 -7.38 11.82 6.00
N PHE A 15 -6.12 11.65 6.41
CA PHE A 15 -5.19 10.73 5.77
C PHE A 15 -5.29 9.32 6.37
N ILE A 16 -5.22 8.31 5.50
CA ILE A 16 -5.06 6.90 5.85
C ILE A 16 -3.60 6.54 5.60
N HIS A 17 -2.87 6.27 6.68
CA HIS A 17 -1.53 5.69 6.56
C HIS A 17 -1.65 4.17 6.45
N VAL A 18 -0.90 3.58 5.53
CA VAL A 18 -0.80 2.11 5.38
C VAL A 18 0.59 1.69 5.81
N ASP A 19 0.66 0.95 6.91
CA ASP A 19 1.91 0.43 7.46
C ASP A 19 2.43 -0.76 6.64
N ILE A 20 3.70 -1.11 6.87
CA ILE A 20 4.34 -2.25 6.21
C ILE A 20 3.57 -3.55 6.50
N ASN A 21 3.29 -4.32 5.46
CA ASN A 21 2.51 -5.56 5.46
C ASN A 21 1.03 -5.39 5.78
N GLU A 22 0.52 -4.18 5.67
CA GLU A 22 -0.90 -3.89 5.80
C GLU A 22 -1.54 -3.48 4.46
N GLU A 23 -2.86 -3.57 4.44
CA GLU A 23 -3.70 -3.08 3.35
C GLU A 23 -4.82 -2.22 3.93
N ALA A 24 -5.14 -1.14 3.25
CA ALA A 24 -6.31 -0.33 3.58
C ALA A 24 -7.07 0.09 2.33
N ILE A 25 -8.31 0.50 2.55
CA ILE A 25 -9.20 1.00 1.51
C ILE A 25 -9.62 2.44 1.85
N LEU A 26 -9.51 3.33 0.86
CA LEU A 26 -10.11 4.64 0.88
C LEU A 26 -11.48 4.57 0.23
N LEU A 27 -12.52 4.61 1.06
CA LEU A 27 -13.92 4.66 0.62
C LEU A 27 -14.35 6.11 0.36
N PRO A 28 -15.20 6.36 -0.67
CA PRO A 28 -15.62 7.71 -1.04
C PRO A 28 -16.37 8.46 0.07
N ASP A 29 -17.01 7.75 0.98
CA ASP A 29 -17.85 8.28 2.06
C ASP A 29 -17.21 8.18 3.45
N SER A 30 -15.96 7.73 3.55
CA SER A 30 -15.27 7.54 4.83
C SER A 30 -14.85 8.84 5.55
N GLY A 31 -15.06 10.01 4.93
CA GLY A 31 -14.55 11.30 5.40
C GLY A 31 -13.03 11.46 5.29
N LYS A 32 -12.35 10.46 4.72
CA LYS A 32 -10.93 10.48 4.40
C LYS A 32 -10.71 11.07 3.01
N SER A 33 -9.61 11.78 2.81
CA SER A 33 -9.30 12.47 1.55
C SER A 33 -8.10 11.89 0.83
N ALA A 34 -7.28 11.11 1.51
CA ALA A 34 -6.06 10.55 0.95
C ALA A 34 -5.68 9.26 1.67
N ILE A 35 -5.02 8.38 0.92
CA ILE A 35 -4.41 7.14 1.40
C ILE A 35 -2.96 7.10 0.91
N GLY A 36 -2.05 6.62 1.74
CA GLY A 36 -0.66 6.57 1.37
C GLY A 36 0.21 5.77 2.31
N THR A 37 1.36 5.39 1.77
CA THR A 37 2.42 4.71 2.51
C THR A 37 3.76 5.39 2.22
N GLU A 38 4.79 5.09 3.01
CA GLU A 38 6.10 5.69 2.88
C GLU A 38 7.21 4.64 3.08
N ASN A 39 8.46 5.05 2.86
CA ASN A 39 9.63 4.19 3.11
C ASN A 39 9.59 2.85 2.38
N LEU A 40 9.15 2.83 1.11
CA LEU A 40 9.10 1.63 0.25
C LEU A 40 10.48 1.01 -0.07
N ASN A 41 11.54 1.30 0.68
CA ASN A 41 12.93 0.92 0.40
C ASN A 41 13.11 -0.61 0.23
N GLY A 42 13.00 -1.11 -1.01
CA GLY A 42 12.98 -2.56 -1.31
C GLY A 42 11.65 -3.26 -1.02
N CYS A 43 10.65 -2.52 -0.52
CA CYS A 43 9.27 -2.94 -0.41
C CYS A 43 8.51 -2.66 -1.72
N SER A 44 7.39 -3.35 -1.92
CA SER A 44 6.47 -3.13 -3.04
C SER A 44 5.19 -2.48 -2.54
N SER A 45 4.51 -1.72 -3.38
CA SER A 45 3.15 -1.26 -3.13
C SER A 45 2.24 -1.67 -4.27
N ILE A 46 1.03 -2.10 -3.92
CA ILE A 46 -0.01 -2.47 -4.87
C ILE A 46 -1.16 -1.49 -4.70
N VAL A 47 -1.58 -0.89 -5.81
CA VAL A 47 -2.69 0.07 -5.84
C VAL A 47 -3.77 -0.43 -6.78
N VAL A 48 -5.00 -0.58 -6.27
CA VAL A 48 -6.19 -0.88 -7.08
C VAL A 48 -7.07 0.35 -7.10
N LEU A 49 -7.33 0.88 -8.30
CA LEU A 49 -8.11 2.11 -8.50
C LEU A 49 -9.49 1.79 -9.07
N GLY A 50 -10.52 2.38 -8.44
CA GLY A 50 -11.89 2.45 -8.89
C GLY A 50 -12.54 3.74 -8.35
N THR A 51 -13.81 3.66 -7.94
CA THR A 51 -14.46 4.72 -7.14
C THR A 51 -13.88 4.76 -5.72
N ALA A 52 -13.43 3.61 -5.20
CA ALA A 52 -12.58 3.50 -4.02
C ALA A 52 -11.12 3.23 -4.43
N ILE A 53 -10.20 3.30 -3.47
CA ILE A 53 -8.77 2.99 -3.68
C ILE A 53 -8.33 1.95 -2.65
N ILE A 54 -7.79 0.81 -3.09
CA ILE A 54 -7.07 -0.12 -2.21
C ILE A 54 -5.58 0.18 -2.34
N LEU A 55 -4.90 0.30 -1.20
CA LEU A 55 -3.45 0.43 -1.11
C LEU A 55 -2.89 -0.65 -0.20
N SER A 56 -1.85 -1.33 -0.68
CA SER A 56 -1.07 -2.31 0.09
C SER A 56 0.40 -1.90 0.12
N HIS A 57 1.06 -2.10 1.25
CA HIS A 57 2.52 -2.03 1.40
C HIS A 57 3.04 -3.43 1.73
N VAL A 58 3.84 -4.02 0.84
CA VAL A 58 4.32 -5.40 0.98
C VAL A 58 5.84 -5.42 1.11
N ALA A 59 6.35 -5.89 2.25
CA ALA A 59 7.76 -6.18 2.42
C ALA A 59 8.20 -7.39 1.59
N PRO A 60 9.46 -7.45 1.16
CA PRO A 60 9.98 -8.62 0.43
C PRO A 60 10.04 -9.87 1.32
N SER A 61 9.99 -9.72 2.64
CA SER A 61 9.98 -10.79 3.64
C SER A 61 9.42 -10.27 4.96
N GLN A 62 8.86 -11.16 5.79
CA GLN A 62 8.43 -10.86 7.16
C GLN A 62 9.05 -11.90 8.11
N PRO A 63 9.38 -11.56 9.37
CA PRO A 63 10.06 -12.47 10.31
C PRO A 63 9.41 -13.84 10.54
N GLU A 64 8.15 -14.02 10.12
CA GLU A 64 7.34 -15.24 10.32
C GLU A 64 7.01 -15.99 9.02
N VAL A 65 7.41 -15.48 7.85
CA VAL A 65 7.12 -16.09 6.54
C VAL A 65 8.43 -16.44 5.83
N ALA A 66 8.62 -17.73 5.58
CA ALA A 66 9.90 -18.30 5.13
C ALA A 66 10.28 -17.95 3.68
N ALA A 67 9.34 -17.45 2.85
CA ALA A 67 9.59 -17.15 1.44
C ALA A 67 8.88 -15.86 1.00
N GLY A 68 9.63 -14.97 0.33
CA GLY A 68 9.10 -13.71 -0.23
C GLY A 68 7.89 -13.88 -1.16
N PRO A 69 7.85 -14.90 -2.05
CA PRO A 69 6.66 -15.17 -2.87
C PRO A 69 5.40 -15.49 -2.07
N GLU A 70 5.51 -16.34 -1.03
CA GLU A 70 4.35 -16.71 -0.20
C GLU A 70 3.78 -15.51 0.56
N HIS A 71 4.64 -14.62 1.04
CA HIS A 71 4.22 -13.39 1.69
C HIS A 71 3.48 -12.45 0.72
N HIS A 72 4.00 -12.34 -0.50
CA HIS A 72 3.36 -11.55 -1.55
C HIS A 72 1.99 -12.12 -1.95
N GLU A 73 1.88 -13.44 -2.09
CA GLU A 73 0.60 -14.12 -2.38
C GLU A 73 -0.43 -13.91 -1.27
N LYS A 74 -0.01 -13.93 0.01
CA LYS A 74 -0.90 -13.61 1.13
C LYS A 74 -1.42 -12.17 1.07
N ALA A 75 -0.57 -11.22 0.68
CA ALA A 75 -1.01 -9.84 0.48
C ALA A 75 -2.03 -9.73 -0.67
N LEU A 76 -1.76 -10.38 -1.81
CA LEU A 76 -2.71 -10.45 -2.92
C LEU A 76 -4.06 -11.05 -2.50
N ALA A 77 -4.07 -12.13 -1.72
CA ALA A 77 -5.30 -12.73 -1.22
C ALA A 77 -6.10 -11.80 -0.29
N ARG A 78 -5.43 -10.96 0.51
CA ARG A 78 -6.09 -9.93 1.34
C ARG A 78 -6.67 -8.80 0.48
N ILE A 79 -5.94 -8.38 -0.55
CA ILE A 79 -6.43 -7.39 -1.54
C ILE A 79 -7.66 -7.93 -2.26
N ASP A 80 -7.61 -9.17 -2.76
CA ASP A 80 -8.74 -9.81 -3.44
C ASP A 80 -9.97 -9.88 -2.53
N LYS A 81 -9.78 -10.22 -1.24
CA LYS A 81 -10.87 -10.21 -0.27
C LYS A 81 -11.49 -8.82 -0.10
N LEU A 82 -10.67 -7.78 0.04
CA LEU A 82 -11.14 -6.39 0.15
C LEU A 82 -11.87 -5.94 -1.12
N PHE A 83 -11.34 -6.31 -2.27
CA PHE A 83 -11.93 -6.04 -3.58
C PHE A 83 -13.31 -6.67 -3.71
N GLU A 84 -13.44 -7.97 -3.42
CA GLU A 84 -14.72 -8.68 -3.51
C GLU A 84 -15.77 -8.14 -2.52
N GLN A 85 -15.33 -7.71 -1.33
CA GLN A 85 -16.22 -7.08 -0.34
C GLN A 85 -16.80 -5.73 -0.79
N HIS A 86 -16.14 -5.04 -1.73
CA HIS A 86 -16.52 -3.70 -2.20
C HIS A 86 -16.62 -3.64 -3.73
N ARG A 87 -16.94 -4.77 -4.36
CA ARG A 87 -16.85 -4.97 -5.81
C ARG A 87 -17.62 -3.92 -6.62
N ASP A 88 -18.72 -3.42 -6.07
CA ASP A 88 -19.55 -2.37 -6.63
C ASP A 88 -18.83 -1.01 -6.79
N LEU A 89 -17.80 -0.76 -5.96
CA LEU A 89 -16.95 0.43 -6.05
C LEU A 89 -15.82 0.29 -7.08
N PHE A 90 -15.74 -0.87 -7.75
CA PHE A 90 -14.68 -1.22 -8.69
C PHE A 90 -15.23 -1.73 -10.06
N PRO A 91 -16.17 -1.01 -10.71
CA PRO A 91 -16.82 -1.48 -11.95
C PRO A 91 -15.88 -1.51 -13.16
N ALA A 92 -14.85 -0.66 -13.15
CA ALA A 92 -13.72 -0.68 -14.07
C ALA A 92 -12.48 -0.39 -13.25
N THR A 93 -11.52 -1.32 -13.23
CA THR A 93 -10.33 -1.19 -12.40
C THR A 93 -9.07 -1.06 -13.21
N THR A 94 -8.15 -0.26 -12.66
CA THR A 94 -6.75 -0.24 -13.09
C THR A 94 -5.89 -0.58 -11.89
N VAL A 95 -5.00 -1.56 -12.07
CA VAL A 95 -4.07 -2.02 -11.03
C VAL A 95 -2.67 -1.56 -11.39
N TRP A 96 -1.97 -0.99 -10.40
CA TRP A 96 -0.58 -0.53 -10.54
C TRP A 96 0.30 -1.23 -9.50
N GLY A 97 1.44 -1.74 -9.95
CA GLY A 97 2.54 -2.19 -9.08
C GLY A 97 3.61 -1.12 -9.00
N ILE A 98 3.95 -0.69 -7.78
CA ILE A 98 5.00 0.31 -7.53
C ILE A 98 6.14 -0.40 -6.80
N TYR A 99 7.34 -0.36 -7.37
CA TYR A 99 8.53 -0.99 -6.81
C TYR A 99 9.53 0.11 -6.39
N GLY A 100 9.92 0.11 -5.12
CA GLY A 100 10.97 1.00 -4.63
C GLY A 100 12.36 0.46 -5.00
N GLU A 101 13.06 1.11 -5.94
CA GLU A 101 14.46 0.79 -6.21
C GLU A 101 15.37 1.56 -5.24
N THR A 102 16.23 0.84 -4.51
CA THR A 102 17.31 1.48 -3.75
C THR A 102 18.55 1.59 -4.65
N GLN A 103 19.05 2.81 -4.87
CA GLN A 103 20.41 2.97 -5.38
C GLN A 103 21.36 2.34 -4.34
N ARG A 104 22.00 1.22 -4.69
CA ARG A 104 22.94 0.50 -3.82
C ARG A 104 24.01 1.45 -3.27
N ARG A 105 23.83 1.90 -2.03
CA ARG A 105 24.89 2.38 -1.15
C ARG A 105 24.69 1.76 0.23
N GLY A 106 25.38 0.65 0.46
CA GLY A 106 25.84 0.20 1.78
C GLY A 106 24.78 -0.10 2.84
N ASN A 107 24.74 -1.37 3.24
CA ASN A 107 24.04 -1.93 4.41
C ASN A 107 22.52 -1.89 4.34
N GLY A 108 22.01 -2.97 3.72
CA GLY A 108 20.62 -3.37 3.84
C GLY A 108 20.18 -3.38 5.29
N ARG A 109 19.17 -2.57 5.56
CA ARG A 109 18.16 -2.95 6.53
C ARG A 109 16.95 -3.31 5.69
N TYR A 110 16.43 -4.50 5.97
CA TYR A 110 15.05 -4.84 5.66
C TYR A 110 14.16 -3.63 5.98
N CYS A 111 13.04 -3.50 5.26
CA CYS A 111 11.90 -2.79 5.84
C CYS A 111 11.74 -3.30 7.30
#